data_AF-A0AAD5XTJ1-F1
#
_entry.id   AF-A0AAD5XTJ1-F1
#
_cell.length_a   1.000
_cell.length_b   1.000
_cell.length_c   1.000
_cell.angle_alpha   90.00
_cell.angle_beta   90.00
_cell.angle_gamma   90.00
#
_symmetry.space_group_name_H-M   'P 1'
#
loop_
_entity.id
_entity.type
_entity.pdbx_description
1 polymer ?
#
loop_
_entity_poly.entity_id
_entity_poly.type
_entity_poly.pdbx_seq_one_letter_code
_entity_poly.pdbx_strand_id
1 'polypeptide(L)'
;MSTPEILAWFSTHLSRPAEPADIYTVAREFHQLGAHSRALACLKLYVGMPGAEVAGRHLLAYSYLATGDVEKGLREFKKCVKEGYHDDWQMVVELTIEMEAKRREDAKLAADNSVHQVRPSVY
;
A
#
# COMPACT_ATOMS: atom_id res chain seq x y z
N MET A 1 9.95 9.75 6.91
CA MET A 1 9.31 11.04 7.19
C MET A 1 8.07 10.79 8.00
N SER A 2 7.98 11.39 9.17
CA SER A 2 6.79 11.38 10.00
C SER A 2 5.78 12.42 9.49
N THR A 3 4.50 12.25 9.81
CA THR A 3 3.44 13.23 9.46
C THR A 3 3.78 14.69 9.81
N PRO A 4 4.31 15.02 11.00
CA PRO A 4 4.66 16.41 11.32
C PRO A 4 5.81 16.95 10.45
N GLU A 5 6.78 16.12 10.07
CA GLU A 5 7.87 16.54 9.17
C GLU A 5 7.36 16.89 7.77
N ILE A 6 6.38 16.13 7.26
CA ILE A 6 5.75 16.39 5.96
C ILE A 6 5.02 17.73 6.01
N LEU A 7 4.20 17.96 7.04
CA LEU A 7 3.47 19.22 7.20
C LEU A 7 4.40 20.42 7.38
N ALA A 8 5.51 20.27 8.12
CA ALA A 8 6.51 21.32 8.27
C ALA A 8 7.24 21.63 6.94
N TRP A 9 7.53 20.60 6.13
CA TRP A 9 8.12 20.78 4.82
C TRP A 9 7.18 21.57 3.89
N PHE A 10 5.89 21.23 3.88
CA PHE A 10 4.88 21.95 3.10
C PHE A 10 4.68 23.39 3.59
N SER A 11 4.62 23.63 4.91
CA SER A 11 4.43 25.00 5.43
C SER A 11 5.59 25.92 5.04
N THR A 12 6.82 25.38 5.02
CA THR A 12 8.02 26.11 4.59
C THR A 12 8.00 26.40 3.08
N HIS A 13 7.54 25.46 2.25
CA HIS A 13 7.52 25.63 0.80
C HIS A 13 6.37 26.48 0.27
N LEU A 14 5.18 26.36 0.88
CA LEU A 14 3.97 27.02 0.38
C LEU A 14 3.68 28.36 1.05
N SER A 15 4.33 28.66 2.19
CA SER A 15 4.02 29.82 3.03
C SER A 15 2.53 29.91 3.45
N ARG A 16 1.82 28.78 3.38
CA ARG A 16 0.42 28.58 3.78
C ARG A 16 0.20 27.14 4.25
N PRO A 17 -0.92 26.84 4.95
CA PRO A 17 -1.30 25.46 5.21
C PRO A 17 -1.47 24.67 3.92
N ALA A 18 -1.00 23.43 3.91
CA ALA A 18 -1.14 22.52 2.77
C ALA A 18 -2.59 22.07 2.62
N GLU A 19 -3.12 22.17 1.42
CA GLU A 19 -4.44 21.64 1.08
C GLU A 19 -4.28 20.20 0.51
N PRO A 20 -5.36 19.40 0.50
CA PRO A 20 -5.31 18.05 -0.06
C PRO A 20 -4.74 18.02 -1.49
N ALA A 21 -5.10 19.00 -2.33
CA ALA A 21 -4.62 19.08 -3.71
C ALA A 21 -3.09 19.24 -3.82
N ASP A 22 -2.47 20.01 -2.91
CA ASP A 22 -1.01 20.19 -2.89
C ASP A 22 -0.31 18.89 -2.53
N ILE A 23 -0.83 18.20 -1.51
CA ILE A 23 -0.24 16.96 -1.02
C ILE A 23 -0.39 15.86 -2.07
N TYR A 24 -1.53 15.79 -2.74
CA TYR A 24 -1.74 14.84 -3.83
C TYR A 24 -0.80 15.10 -5.01
N THR A 25 -0.61 16.37 -5.40
CA THR A 25 0.30 16.74 -6.50
C THR A 25 1.73 16.29 -6.22
N VAL A 26 2.26 16.65 -5.06
CA VAL A 26 3.62 16.24 -4.64
C VAL A 26 3.73 14.73 -4.49
N ALA A 27 2.71 14.07 -3.94
CA ALA A 27 2.72 12.62 -3.80
C ALA A 27 2.75 11.90 -5.16
N ARG A 28 2.01 12.42 -6.15
CA ARG A 28 1.98 11.91 -7.52
C ARG A 28 3.32 12.10 -8.20
N GLU A 29 3.97 13.24 -8.02
CA GLU A 29 5.33 13.48 -8.52
C GLU A 29 6.33 12.50 -7.91
N PHE A 30 6.30 12.29 -6.59
CA PHE A 30 7.16 11.28 -5.95
C PHE A 30 6.90 9.87 -6.49
N HIS A 31 5.63 9.53 -6.75
CA HIS A 31 5.30 8.23 -7.33
C HIS A 31 5.86 8.08 -8.75
N GLN A 32 5.70 9.09 -9.60
CA GLN A 32 6.20 9.09 -10.98
C GLN A 32 7.73 9.03 -11.04
N LEU A 33 8.42 9.63 -10.06
CA LEU A 33 9.87 9.57 -9.92
C LEU A 33 10.39 8.24 -9.34
N GLY A 34 9.50 7.28 -9.03
CA GLY A 34 9.87 6.00 -8.39
C GLY A 34 10.21 6.13 -6.90
N ALA A 35 10.03 7.31 -6.30
CA ALA A 35 10.28 7.56 -4.88
C ALA A 35 9.09 7.07 -4.01
N HIS A 36 8.74 5.78 -4.14
CA HIS A 36 7.51 5.21 -3.58
C HIS A 36 7.40 5.33 -2.05
N SER A 37 8.51 5.27 -1.31
CA SER A 37 8.49 5.46 0.15
C SER A 37 8.07 6.87 0.57
N ARG A 38 8.46 7.90 -0.21
CA ARG A 38 8.05 9.29 0.02
C ARG A 38 6.61 9.52 -0.42
N ALA A 39 6.23 8.95 -1.57
CA ALA A 39 4.86 8.96 -2.05
C ALA A 39 3.90 8.35 -1.01
N LEU A 40 4.23 7.17 -0.46
CA LEU A 40 3.46 6.53 0.62
C LEU A 40 3.25 7.44 1.82
N ALA A 41 4.28 8.15 2.25
CA ALA A 41 4.19 9.02 3.41
C ALA A 41 3.20 10.19 3.16
N CYS A 42 3.27 10.80 1.98
CA CYS A 42 2.37 11.87 1.57
C CYS A 42 0.94 11.37 1.33
N LEU A 43 0.77 10.20 0.69
CA LEU A 43 -0.54 9.62 0.39
C LEU A 43 -1.27 9.14 1.64
N LYS A 44 -0.55 8.61 2.63
CA LYS A 44 -1.13 8.25 3.93
C LYS A 44 -1.70 9.47 4.65
N LEU A 45 -1.02 10.61 4.56
CA LEU A 45 -1.53 11.87 5.07
C LEU A 45 -2.76 12.33 4.26
N TYR A 46 -2.65 12.34 2.93
CA TYR A 46 -3.72 12.76 2.03
C TYR A 46 -5.04 12.03 2.28
N VAL A 47 -5.05 10.70 2.32
CA VAL A 47 -6.30 9.92 2.51
C VAL A 47 -6.97 10.12 3.88
N GLY A 48 -6.27 10.73 4.84
CA GLY A 48 -6.81 11.12 6.14
C GLY A 48 -7.41 12.52 6.18
N MET A 49 -7.29 13.31 5.11
CA MET A 49 -7.75 14.70 5.07
C MET A 49 -9.19 14.82 4.54
N PRO A 50 -9.98 15.80 5.05
CA PRO A 50 -11.24 16.18 4.41
C PRO A 50 -11.00 16.63 2.97
N GLY A 51 -11.84 16.18 2.03
CA GLY A 51 -11.68 16.50 0.60
C GLY A 51 -10.69 15.61 -0.15
N ALA A 52 -10.19 14.54 0.48
CA ALA A 52 -9.41 13.53 -0.22
C ALA A 52 -10.28 12.76 -1.22
N GLU A 53 -9.81 12.67 -2.46
CA GLU A 53 -10.47 11.95 -3.54
C GLU A 53 -10.00 10.50 -3.60
N VAL A 54 -10.86 9.62 -4.13
CA VAL A 54 -10.57 8.18 -4.25
C VAL A 54 -9.32 7.92 -5.10
N ALA A 55 -9.02 8.79 -6.07
CA ALA A 55 -7.81 8.72 -6.89
C ALA A 55 -6.51 8.73 -6.06
N GLY A 56 -6.48 9.41 -4.90
CA GLY A 56 -5.33 9.35 -3.99
C GLY A 56 -5.23 8.04 -3.23
N ARG A 57 -6.36 7.41 -2.89
CA ARG A 57 -6.38 6.07 -2.28
C ARG A 57 -5.94 5.00 -3.28
N HIS A 58 -6.36 5.13 -4.54
CA HIS A 58 -5.89 4.31 -5.65
C HIS A 58 -4.37 4.39 -5.80
N LEU A 59 -3.81 5.61 -5.86
CA LEU A 59 -2.37 5.81 -5.95
C LEU A 59 -1.60 5.30 -4.71
N LEU A 60 -2.22 5.39 -3.52
CA LEU A 60 -1.68 4.81 -2.29
C LEU A 60 -1.55 3.29 -2.41
N ALA A 61 -2.56 2.62 -2.97
CA ALA A 61 -2.56 1.18 -3.18
C ALA A 61 -1.41 0.74 -4.09
N TYR A 62 -1.22 1.42 -5.23
CA TYR A 62 -0.07 1.16 -6.12
C TYR A 62 1.27 1.43 -5.45
N SER A 63 1.35 2.49 -4.64
CA SER A 63 2.59 2.80 -3.91
C SER A 63 2.93 1.71 -2.88
N TYR A 64 1.93 1.04 -2.29
CA TYR A 64 2.17 -0.13 -1.44
C TYR A 64 2.67 -1.33 -2.23
N LEU A 65 2.11 -1.60 -3.42
CA LEU A 65 2.59 -2.68 -4.29
C LEU A 65 4.06 -2.45 -4.67
N ALA A 66 4.41 -1.22 -5.05
CA ALA A 66 5.76 -0.85 -5.44
C ALA A 66 6.80 -1.02 -4.30
N THR A 67 6.37 -0.98 -3.03
CA THR A 67 7.25 -1.25 -1.88
C THR A 67 7.12 -2.68 -1.33
N GLY A 68 6.41 -3.57 -2.03
CA GLY A 68 6.22 -4.97 -1.61
C GLY A 68 5.20 -5.20 -0.49
N ASP A 69 4.49 -4.15 -0.07
CA ASP A 69 3.47 -4.17 0.99
C ASP A 69 2.11 -4.64 0.41
N VAL A 70 2.09 -5.81 -0.25
CA VAL A 70 0.95 -6.31 -1.06
C VAL A 70 -0.36 -6.31 -0.28
N GLU A 71 -0.35 -6.77 0.98
CA GLU A 71 -1.56 -6.84 1.79
C GLU A 71 -2.19 -5.46 2.06
N LYS A 72 -1.34 -4.44 2.26
CA LYS A 72 -1.81 -3.06 2.46
C LYS A 72 -2.37 -2.50 1.15
N GLY A 73 -1.70 -2.78 0.03
CA GLY A 73 -2.20 -2.44 -1.30
C GLY A 73 -3.60 -3.00 -1.56
N LEU A 74 -3.78 -4.31 -1.35
CA LEU A 74 -5.08 -4.97 -1.52
C LEU A 74 -6.18 -4.35 -0.64
N ARG A 75 -5.86 -4.00 0.62
CA ARG A 75 -6.84 -3.34 1.51
C ARG A 75 -7.30 -1.99 0.98
N GLU A 76 -6.40 -1.21 0.38
CA GLU A 76 -6.76 0.10 -0.18
C GLU A 76 -7.54 -0.03 -1.50
N PHE A 77 -7.18 -0.97 -2.39
CA PHE A 77 -7.98 -1.26 -3.59
C PHE A 77 -9.41 -1.70 -3.26
N LYS A 78 -9.58 -2.57 -2.26
CA LYS A 78 -10.92 -2.99 -1.81
C LYS A 78 -11.78 -1.82 -1.34
N LYS A 79 -11.17 -0.82 -0.69
CA LYS A 79 -11.87 0.41 -0.29
C LYS A 79 -12.24 1.26 -1.51
N CYS A 80 -11.33 1.43 -2.47
CA CYS A 80 -11.59 2.19 -3.71
C CYS A 80 -12.81 1.61 -4.45
N VAL A 81 -12.85 0.29 -4.66
CA VAL A 81 -13.98 -0.38 -5.32
C VAL A 81 -15.28 -0.19 -4.54
N LYS A 82 -15.23 -0.26 -3.20
CA LYS A 82 -16.40 -0.04 -2.33
C LYS A 82 -16.92 1.39 -2.41
N GLU A 83 -16.04 2.36 -2.65
CA GLU A 83 -16.35 3.79 -2.81
C GLU A 83 -16.77 4.15 -4.24
N GLY A 84 -16.92 3.17 -5.14
CA GLY A 84 -17.41 3.34 -6.51
C GLY A 84 -16.32 3.49 -7.57
N TYR A 85 -15.04 3.40 -7.19
CA TYR A 85 -13.92 3.39 -8.12
C TYR A 85 -13.71 1.98 -8.67
N HIS A 86 -14.52 1.62 -9.66
CA HIS A 86 -14.61 0.25 -10.15
C HIS A 86 -13.38 -0.19 -10.95
N ASP A 87 -12.57 0.71 -11.48
CA ASP A 87 -11.36 0.37 -12.26
C ASP A 87 -10.37 -0.52 -11.50
N ASP A 88 -10.43 -0.52 -10.17
CA ASP A 88 -9.56 -1.34 -9.30
C ASP A 88 -10.05 -2.79 -9.10
N TRP A 89 -11.23 -3.15 -9.64
CA TRP A 89 -11.82 -4.47 -9.39
C TRP A 89 -10.92 -5.63 -9.83
N GLN A 90 -10.27 -5.50 -10.99
CA GLN A 90 -9.41 -6.53 -11.54
C GLN A 90 -8.19 -6.74 -10.63
N MET A 91 -7.57 -5.64 -10.18
CA MET A 91 -6.43 -5.68 -9.27
C MET A 91 -6.80 -6.33 -7.92
N VAL A 92 -8.01 -6.08 -7.40
CA VAL A 92 -8.50 -6.77 -6.20
C VAL A 92 -8.56 -8.28 -6.39
N VAL A 93 -9.04 -8.74 -7.54
CA VAL A 93 -9.15 -10.17 -7.86
C VAL A 93 -7.76 -10.80 -7.98
N GLU A 94 -6.88 -10.21 -8.78
CA GLU A 94 -5.52 -10.70 -9.04
C GLU A 94 -4.73 -10.87 -7.74
N LEU A 95 -4.68 -9.82 -6.92
CA LEU A 95 -3.96 -9.85 -5.64
C LEU A 95 -4.58 -10.84 -4.63
N THR A 96 -5.90 -11.03 -4.66
CA THR A 96 -6.57 -12.01 -3.78
C THR A 96 -6.14 -13.43 -4.15
N ILE A 97 -6.12 -13.75 -5.45
CA ILE A 97 -5.67 -15.06 -5.94
C ILE A 97 -4.19 -15.29 -5.59
N GLU A 98 -3.33 -14.31 -5.86
CA GLU A 98 -1.89 -14.39 -5.58
C GLU A 98 -1.62 -14.66 -4.09
N MET A 99 -2.29 -13.92 -3.19
CA MET A 99 -2.14 -14.09 -1.75
C MET A 99 -2.61 -15.46 -1.26
N GLU A 100 -3.71 -15.98 -1.81
CA GLU A 100 -4.17 -17.33 -1.47
C GLU A 100 -3.22 -18.41 -1.96
N ALA A 101 -2.68 -18.27 -3.17
CA ALA A 101 -1.69 -19.19 -3.71
C ALA A 101 -0.45 -19.24 -2.80
N LYS A 102 0.09 -18.06 -2.44
CA LYS A 102 1.23 -17.93 -1.53
C LYS A 102 0.95 -18.56 -0.17
N ARG A 103 -0.21 -18.30 0.44
CA ARG A 103 -0.61 -18.90 1.73
C ARG A 103 -0.66 -20.42 1.67
N ARG A 104 -1.18 -20.99 0.57
CA ARG A 104 -1.24 -22.45 0.38
C ARG A 104 0.15 -23.05 0.24
N GLU A 105 1.07 -22.36 -0.43
CA GLU A 105 2.45 -22.80 -0.58
C GLU A 105 3.21 -22.73 0.75
N ASP A 106 3.09 -21.63 1.49
CA ASP A 106 3.68 -21.47 2.82
C ASP A 106 3.18 -22.56 3.79
N ALA A 107 1.89 -22.91 3.72
CA ALA A 107 1.30 -23.97 4.52
C ALA A 107 1.84 -25.37 4.17
N LYS A 108 2.07 -25.65 2.87
CA LYS A 108 2.69 -26.91 2.43
C LYS A 108 4.13 -27.02 2.91
N LEU A 109 4.93 -25.97 2.74
CA LEU A 109 6.31 -25.93 3.21
C LEU A 109 6.41 -26.12 4.73
N ALA A 110 5.50 -25.51 5.49
CA ALA A 110 5.44 -25.71 6.93
C ALA A 110 5.10 -27.16 7.31
N ALA A 111 4.14 -27.78 6.61
CA ALA A 111 3.80 -29.18 6.81
C ALA A 111 4.98 -30.12 6.49
N ASP A 112 5.66 -29.92 5.36
CA ASP A 112 6.78 -30.77 4.94
C ASP A 112 7.99 -30.66 5.89
N ASN A 113 8.29 -29.45 6.39
CA ASN A 113 9.33 -29.23 7.39
C ASN A 113 9.02 -29.91 8.73
N SER A 114 7.75 -29.95 9.13
CA SER A 114 7.34 -30.65 10.37
C SER A 114 7.47 -32.18 10.26
N VAL A 115 7.27 -32.76 9.06
CA VAL A 115 7.42 -34.20 8.83
C VAL A 115 8.89 -34.65 8.90
N HIS A 116 9.83 -33.79 8.51
CA HIS A 116 11.27 -34.09 8.51
C HIS A 116 11.91 -34.04 9.91
N GLN A 117 11.37 -33.26 10.85
CA GLN A 117 11.89 -33.20 12.22
C GLN A 117 11.43 -34.37 13.11
N VAL A 118 10.40 -35.13 12.71
CA VAL A 118 9.78 -36.19 13.54
C VAL A 118 10.34 -37.59 13.24
N ARG A 119 11.37 -37.74 12.40
CA ARG A 119 12.08 -39.02 12.21
C ARG A 119 13.41 -39.03 13.00
N PRO A 120 13.41 -39.29 14.32
CA PRO A 120 14.64 -39.69 14.98
C PRO A 120 15.06 -41.04 14.42
N SER A 121 16.28 -41.09 13.90
CA SER A 121 16.98 -42.30 13.48
C SER A 121 17.01 -43.28 14.65
N VAL A 122 16.21 -44.35 14.55
CA VAL A 122 16.32 -45.50 15.45
C VAL A 122 17.29 -46.48 14.80
N TYR A 123 18.57 -46.40 15.19
CA TYR A 123 19.55 -47.46 15.04
C TYR A 123 20.48 -47.46 16.24
#